data_AF-A0A938W572-F1
#
_entry.id   AF-A0A938W572-F1
#
_cell.length_a   1.000
_cell.length_b   1.000
_cell.length_c   1.000
_cell.angle_alpha   90.00
_cell.angle_beta   90.00
_cell.angle_gamma   90.00
#
_symmetry.space_group_name_H-M   'P 1'
#
loop_
_entity.id
_entity.type
_entity.pdbx_description
1 polymer ?
#
loop_
_entity_poly.entity_id
_entity_poly.type
_entity_poly.pdbx_seq_one_letter_code
_entity_poly.pdbx_strand_id
1 'polypeptide(L)'
;MFSIIRGRGTALRLPTGATARVRPYKLRRYEQADVVFLAAATPANPDGSPDLTYVRCVAQSVGERLGDRCPVIVNKSTAPIGSGNRVGSLLSDAYETSNGQKPKGNFAVASNPEFLREGAAVHDSLYPDRIVVGATQARAIDVLANLYRPTVSLAHA
;
A
#
# COMPACT_ATOMS: atom_id res chain seq x y z
N MET A 1 6.63 -2.53 -15.99
CA MET A 1 6.37 -1.70 -17.18
C MET A 1 6.44 -0.23 -16.77
N PHE A 2 7.47 0.51 -17.17
CA PHE A 2 7.64 1.93 -16.84
C PHE A 2 7.15 2.79 -18.00
N SER A 3 6.04 3.50 -17.81
CA SER A 3 5.66 4.59 -18.72
C SER A 3 5.94 5.91 -18.01
N ILE A 4 7.00 6.58 -18.45
CA ILE A 4 7.35 7.94 -18.04
C ILE A 4 6.40 8.88 -18.78
N ILE A 5 5.31 9.28 -18.14
CA ILE A 5 4.61 10.50 -18.55
C ILE A 5 5.46 11.66 -18.02
N ARG A 6 6.27 12.27 -18.91
CA ARG A 6 6.96 13.53 -18.63
C ARG A 6 5.92 14.64 -18.40
N GLY A 7 5.48 14.79 -17.16
CA GLY A 7 4.64 15.90 -16.73
C GLY A 7 5.00 16.24 -15.30
N ARG A 8 5.46 17.47 -15.05
CA ARG A 8 5.72 18.01 -13.71
C ARG A 8 4.47 17.79 -12.86
N GLY A 9 4.49 16.77 -12.00
CA GLY A 9 3.50 16.56 -10.95
C GLY A 9 2.06 16.95 -11.29
N THR A 10 1.49 16.42 -12.37
CA THR A 10 0.10 16.73 -12.72
C THR A 10 -0.84 16.16 -11.66
N ALA A 11 -1.78 16.97 -11.19
CA ALA A 11 -2.89 16.52 -10.36
C ALA A 11 -4.09 16.33 -11.29
N LEU A 12 -4.64 15.12 -11.32
CA LEU A 12 -5.85 14.79 -12.06
C LEU A 12 -7.05 14.98 -11.12
N ARG A 13 -7.95 15.90 -11.43
CA ARG A 13 -9.26 15.98 -10.79
C ARG A 13 -10.16 14.92 -11.41
N LEU A 14 -10.68 14.03 -10.57
CA LEU A 14 -11.63 13.01 -10.96
C LEU A 14 -13.04 13.61 -10.97
N PRO A 15 -13.98 13.06 -11.78
CA PRO A 15 -15.37 13.52 -11.83
C PRO A 15 -16.07 13.52 -10.46
N THR A 16 -15.60 12.69 -9.54
CA THR A 16 -16.07 12.59 -8.14
C THR A 16 -15.60 13.71 -7.23
N GLY A 17 -14.81 14.67 -7.74
CA GLY A 17 -14.17 15.73 -6.94
C GLY A 17 -12.87 15.29 -6.25
N ALA A 18 -12.56 13.99 -6.27
CA ALA A 18 -11.29 13.46 -5.77
C ALA A 18 -10.10 13.94 -6.63
N THR A 19 -8.91 14.00 -6.02
CA THR A 19 -7.68 14.40 -6.73
C THR A 19 -6.68 13.26 -6.73
N ALA A 20 -6.34 12.74 -7.91
CA ALA A 20 -5.26 11.79 -8.09
C ALA A 20 -3.96 12.53 -8.46
N ARG A 21 -2.82 12.08 -7.93
CA ARG A 21 -1.51 12.67 -8.22
C ARG A 21 -0.49 11.57 -8.46
N VAL A 22 0.13 11.57 -9.63
CA VAL A 22 1.25 10.66 -9.93
C VAL A 22 2.56 11.38 -9.66
N ARG A 23 3.45 10.77 -8.89
CA ARG A 23 4.75 11.35 -8.53
C ARG A 23 5.83 10.26 -8.52
N PRO A 24 7.07 10.58 -8.91
CA PRO A 24 8.21 9.70 -8.65
C PRO A 24 8.37 9.48 -7.15
N TYR A 25 8.84 8.28 -6.76
CA TYR A 25 8.92 7.86 -5.36
C TYR A 25 9.78 8.78 -4.47
N LYS A 26 10.71 9.55 -5.08
CA LYS A 26 11.57 10.52 -4.38
C LYS A 26 10.85 11.77 -3.87
N LEU A 27 9.57 11.98 -4.20
CA LEU A 27 8.82 13.18 -3.81
C LEU A 27 7.93 12.92 -2.57
N ARG A 28 8.26 13.67 -1.51
CA ARG A 28 7.86 13.56 -0.09
C ARG A 28 6.42 13.99 0.21
N ARG A 29 5.40 13.16 -0.04
CA ARG A 29 4.02 13.46 0.44
C ARG A 29 3.20 12.29 0.98
N TYR A 30 3.70 11.06 0.97
CA TYR A 30 2.97 9.96 1.64
C TYR A 30 3.02 10.07 3.18
N GLU A 31 3.86 10.95 3.73
CA GLU A 31 3.89 11.31 5.15
C GLU A 31 2.55 11.87 5.66
N GLN A 32 1.70 12.37 4.75
CA GLN A 32 0.36 12.89 5.08
C GLN A 32 -0.77 11.86 4.87
N ALA A 33 -0.47 10.68 4.33
CA ALA A 33 -1.48 9.69 4.00
C ALA A 33 -1.91 8.89 5.24
N ASP A 34 -3.21 8.65 5.39
CA ASP A 34 -3.73 7.78 6.45
C ASP A 34 -3.55 6.29 6.09
N VAL A 35 -3.47 5.98 4.80
CA VAL A 35 -3.27 4.63 4.25
C VAL A 35 -2.23 4.66 3.13
N VAL A 36 -1.28 3.73 3.14
CA VAL A 36 -0.23 3.58 2.13
C VAL A 36 -0.25 2.17 1.56
N PHE A 37 -0.57 2.01 0.28
CA PHE A 37 -0.55 0.72 -0.39
C PHE A 37 0.83 0.39 -0.97
N LEU A 38 1.37 -0.76 -0.57
CA LEU A 38 2.54 -1.36 -1.17
C LEU A 38 2.08 -2.31 -2.29
N ALA A 39 2.16 -1.83 -3.53
CA ALA A 39 1.75 -2.55 -4.74
C ALA A 39 2.94 -2.77 -5.70
N ALA A 40 4.09 -3.16 -5.14
CA ALA A 40 5.28 -3.49 -5.92
C ALA A 40 5.12 -4.86 -6.58
N ALA A 41 5.73 -5.04 -7.75
CA ALA A 41 5.78 -6.34 -8.41
C ALA A 41 6.64 -7.33 -7.61
N THR A 42 6.25 -8.60 -7.66
CA THR A 42 6.94 -9.74 -7.04
C THR A 42 7.14 -10.81 -8.12
N PRO A 43 8.08 -10.60 -9.06
CA PRO A 43 8.34 -11.57 -10.12
C PRO A 43 8.81 -12.91 -9.55
N ALA A 44 8.67 -13.99 -10.30
CA ALA A 44 9.19 -15.28 -9.89
C ALA A 44 10.72 -15.36 -10.06
N ASN A 45 11.40 -15.91 -9.06
CA ASN A 45 12.79 -16.35 -9.13
C ASN A 45 12.90 -17.62 -10.00
N PRO A 46 14.13 -18.04 -10.37
CA PRO A 46 14.35 -19.28 -11.15
C PRO A 46 13.77 -20.55 -10.50
N ASP A 47 13.64 -20.56 -9.17
CA ASP A 47 13.05 -21.66 -8.39
C ASP A 47 11.52 -21.55 -8.21
N GLY A 48 10.88 -20.52 -8.79
CA GLY A 48 9.46 -20.24 -8.68
C GLY A 48 9.04 -19.48 -7.43
N SER A 49 9.96 -19.21 -6.49
CA SER A 49 9.67 -18.38 -5.31
C SER A 49 9.49 -16.91 -5.72
N PRO A 50 8.64 -16.12 -5.03
CA PRO A 50 8.48 -14.71 -5.35
C PRO A 50 9.68 -13.87 -4.89
N ASP A 51 10.21 -13.04 -5.80
CA ASP A 51 11.21 -12.04 -5.48
C ASP A 51 10.57 -10.86 -4.72
N LEU A 52 10.99 -10.69 -3.47
CA LEU A 52 10.52 -9.63 -2.59
C LEU A 52 11.43 -8.39 -2.59
N THR A 53 12.45 -8.32 -3.47
CA THR A 53 13.41 -7.22 -3.52
C THR A 53 12.73 -5.86 -3.61
N TYR A 54 11.75 -5.71 -4.50
CA TYR A 54 11.02 -4.45 -4.64
C TYR A 54 10.14 -4.12 -3.43
N VAL A 55 9.46 -5.12 -2.85
CA VAL A 55 8.69 -4.94 -1.62
C VAL A 55 9.59 -4.46 -0.48
N ARG A 56 10.78 -5.05 -0.35
CA ARG A 56 11.77 -4.65 0.66
C ARG A 56 12.24 -3.21 0.46
N CYS A 57 12.61 -2.82 -0.76
CA CYS A 57 13.06 -1.47 -1.06
C CYS A 57 11.98 -0.43 -0.74
N VAL A 58 10.71 -0.71 -1.09
CA VAL A 58 9.61 0.22 -0.79
C VAL A 58 9.34 0.26 0.72
N ALA A 59 9.33 -0.88 1.41
CA ALA A 59 9.12 -0.92 2.87
C ALA A 59 10.21 -0.13 3.62
N GLN A 60 11.49 -0.29 3.25
CA GLN A 60 12.58 0.49 3.83
C GLN A 60 12.41 1.99 3.56
N SER A 61 12.11 2.36 2.32
CA SER A 61 11.91 3.77 1.96
C SER A 61 10.74 4.41 2.72
N VAL A 62 9.65 3.66 2.95
CA VAL A 62 8.53 4.13 3.77
C VAL A 62 8.96 4.26 5.23
N GLY A 63 9.64 3.26 5.79
CA GLY A 63 10.08 3.23 7.19
C GLY A 63 11.00 4.40 7.56
N GLU A 64 11.95 4.74 6.68
CA GLU A 64 12.84 5.91 6.84
C GLU A 64 12.10 7.25 6.99
N ARG A 65 10.84 7.31 6.57
CA ARG A 65 10.03 8.53 6.45
C ARG A 65 8.71 8.46 7.19
N LEU A 66 8.52 7.46 8.05
CA LEU A 66 7.34 7.43 8.91
C LEU A 66 7.38 8.63 9.86
N GLY A 67 6.32 9.43 9.82
CA GLY A 67 6.11 10.56 10.74
C GLY A 67 5.06 10.24 11.80
N ASP A 68 4.49 11.27 12.40
CA ASP A 68 3.59 11.15 13.57
C ASP A 68 2.15 10.74 13.23
N ARG A 69 1.78 10.68 11.93
CA ARG A 69 0.40 10.42 11.48
C ARG A 69 -0.07 8.97 11.59
N CYS A 70 0.76 8.06 12.07
CA CYS A 70 0.38 6.69 12.36
C CYS A 70 -0.30 5.93 11.20
N PRO A 71 0.21 5.96 9.94
CA PRO A 71 -0.48 5.40 8.78
C PRO A 71 -0.73 3.89 8.89
N VAL A 72 -1.71 3.40 8.14
CA VAL A 72 -1.89 1.97 7.85
C VAL A 72 -1.11 1.62 6.58
N ILE A 73 -0.07 0.81 6.71
CA ILE A 73 0.72 0.29 5.59
C ILE A 73 0.10 -1.01 5.12
N VAL A 74 -0.35 -1.04 3.87
CA VAL A 74 -1.14 -2.13 3.31
C VAL A 74 -0.31 -2.89 2.29
N ASN A 75 -0.04 -4.16 2.56
CA ASN A 75 0.55 -5.08 1.60
C ASN A 75 -0.51 -5.51 0.60
N LYS A 76 -0.42 -4.99 -0.62
CA LYS A 76 -1.27 -5.38 -1.75
C LYS A 76 -0.59 -6.39 -2.67
N SER A 77 0.73 -6.30 -2.79
CA SER A 77 1.55 -7.25 -3.55
C SER A 77 1.30 -8.70 -3.16
N THR A 78 1.16 -9.57 -4.15
CA THR A 78 1.06 -11.03 -3.95
C THR A 78 2.35 -11.56 -3.36
N ALA A 79 2.31 -11.95 -2.08
CA ALA A 79 3.50 -12.37 -1.36
C ALA A 79 3.23 -13.62 -0.51
N PRO A 80 4.26 -14.41 -0.17
CA PRO A 80 4.12 -15.59 0.68
C PRO A 80 3.54 -15.25 2.05
N ILE A 81 2.98 -16.27 2.70
CA ILE A 81 2.58 -16.20 4.10
C ILE A 81 3.76 -15.69 4.95
N GLY A 82 3.48 -14.80 5.91
CA GLY A 82 4.49 -14.18 6.76
C GLY A 82 5.14 -12.91 6.19
N SER A 83 4.89 -12.56 4.92
CA SER A 83 5.42 -11.31 4.32
C SER A 83 4.94 -10.05 5.04
N GLY A 84 3.72 -10.08 5.61
CA GLY A 84 3.20 -9.02 6.50
C GLY A 84 4.13 -8.71 7.66
N ASN A 85 4.54 -9.74 8.41
CA ASN A 85 5.44 -9.61 9.54
C ASN A 85 6.81 -9.07 9.09
N ARG A 86 7.34 -9.59 7.98
CA ARG A 86 8.63 -9.16 7.44
C ARG A 86 8.62 -7.69 7.00
N VAL A 87 7.54 -7.22 6.39
CA VAL A 87 7.35 -5.79 6.07
C VAL A 87 7.32 -4.96 7.35
N GLY A 88 6.60 -5.41 8.39
CA GLY A 88 6.56 -4.75 9.69
C GLY A 88 7.94 -4.60 10.33
N SER A 89 8.79 -5.63 10.27
CA SER A 89 10.19 -5.57 10.73
C SER A 89 10.99 -4.56 9.91
N LEU A 90 10.93 -4.63 8.58
CA LEU A 90 11.69 -3.71 7.70
C LEU A 90 11.32 -2.24 7.91
N LEU A 91 10.03 -1.96 8.12
CA LEU A 91 9.55 -0.62 8.44
C LEU A 91 10.12 -0.14 9.79
N SER A 92 10.13 -1.02 10.80
CA SER A 92 10.62 -0.70 12.14
C SER A 92 12.13 -0.44 12.14
N ASP A 93 12.90 -1.30 11.47
CA ASP A 93 14.36 -1.20 11.37
C ASP A 93 14.78 0.09 10.64
N ALA A 94 14.10 0.40 9.53
CA ALA A 94 14.35 1.61 8.75
C ALA A 94 13.97 2.89 9.51
N TYR A 95 12.87 2.85 10.28
CA TYR A 95 12.49 3.95 11.17
C TYR A 95 13.54 4.17 12.26
N GLU A 96 13.95 3.10 12.95
CA GLU A 96 14.93 3.16 14.03
C GLU A 96 16.28 3.68 13.53
N THR A 97 16.74 3.21 12.37
CA THR A 97 17.96 3.70 11.72
C THR A 97 17.90 5.19 11.42
N SER A 98 16.73 5.71 11.02
CA SER A 98 16.56 7.11 10.61
C SER A 98 16.30 8.06 11.78
N ASN A 99 15.75 7.56 12.89
CA ASN A 99 15.27 8.38 14.01
C ASN A 99 16.00 8.11 15.34
N GLY A 100 16.86 7.09 15.41
CA GLY A 100 17.60 6.73 16.62
C GLY A 100 16.75 6.09 17.73
N GLN A 101 15.50 5.73 17.44
CA GLN A 101 14.59 5.10 18.40
C GLN A 101 13.57 4.19 17.70
N LYS A 102 13.04 3.20 18.42
CA LYS A 102 11.96 2.33 17.93
C LYS A 102 10.65 3.08 17.69
N PRO A 103 9.85 2.69 16.70
CA PRO A 103 8.53 3.27 16.48
C PRO A 103 7.59 2.92 17.65
N LYS A 104 6.91 3.93 18.21
CA LYS A 104 6.01 3.77 19.37
C LYS A 104 4.55 3.64 18.93
N GLY A 105 4.27 2.68 18.04
CA GLY A 105 2.94 2.52 17.44
C GLY A 105 2.66 3.47 16.27
N ASN A 106 3.73 4.04 15.70
CA ASN A 106 3.70 5.05 14.63
C ASN A 106 3.21 4.53 13.27
N PHE A 107 2.75 3.29 13.18
CA PHE A 107 2.09 2.73 11.99
C PHE A 107 1.39 1.42 12.34
N ALA A 108 0.57 0.94 11.41
CA ALA A 108 -0.08 -0.36 11.44
C ALA A 108 0.24 -1.10 10.15
N VAL A 109 0.20 -2.43 10.17
CA VAL A 109 0.41 -3.25 8.96
C VAL A 109 -0.82 -4.09 8.71
N ALA A 110 -1.30 -4.04 7.46
CA ALA A 110 -2.40 -4.86 6.98
C ALA A 110 -2.03 -5.57 5.69
N SER A 111 -2.70 -6.67 5.41
CA SER A 111 -2.71 -7.35 4.12
C SER A 111 -4.04 -7.08 3.43
N ASN A 112 -4.00 -6.64 2.18
CA ASN A 112 -5.16 -6.53 1.32
C ASN A 112 -4.79 -7.07 -0.07
N PRO A 113 -4.83 -8.39 -0.27
CA PRO A 113 -4.52 -8.98 -1.57
C PRO A 113 -5.48 -8.47 -2.64
N GLU A 114 -5.04 -8.55 -3.88
CA GLU A 114 -5.81 -8.15 -5.05
C GLU A 114 -6.17 -9.37 -5.91
N PHE A 115 -7.32 -9.28 -6.60
CA PHE A 115 -7.88 -10.35 -7.43
C PHE A 115 -8.28 -9.78 -8.79
N LEU A 116 -7.45 -8.91 -9.36
CA LEU A 116 -7.75 -8.18 -10.57
C LEU A 116 -7.34 -8.98 -11.80
N ARG A 117 -8.16 -8.94 -12.84
CA ARG A 117 -7.79 -9.49 -14.16
C ARG A 117 -7.20 -8.40 -15.03
N GLU A 118 -6.12 -8.73 -15.73
CA GLU A 118 -5.54 -7.83 -16.74
C GLU A 118 -6.60 -7.51 -17.81
N GLY A 119 -6.70 -6.24 -18.21
CA GLY A 119 -7.74 -5.75 -19.13
C GLY A 119 -9.10 -5.43 -18.48
N ALA A 120 -9.39 -5.94 -17.27
CA ALA A 120 -10.64 -5.66 -16.53
C ALA A 120 -10.40 -4.99 -15.15
N ALA A 121 -9.15 -4.67 -14.81
CA ALA A 121 -8.75 -4.22 -13.48
C ALA A 121 -9.54 -3.01 -12.94
N VAL A 122 -9.98 -2.09 -13.79
CA VAL A 122 -10.82 -0.95 -13.36
C VAL A 122 -12.20 -1.44 -12.91
N HIS A 123 -12.84 -2.30 -13.69
CA HIS A 123 -14.13 -2.89 -13.35
C HIS A 123 -14.01 -3.74 -12.08
N ASP A 124 -13.03 -4.64 -12.03
CA ASP A 124 -12.81 -5.54 -10.89
C ASP A 124 -12.46 -4.77 -9.59
N SER A 125 -11.88 -3.57 -9.69
CA SER A 125 -11.62 -2.71 -8.52
C SER A 125 -12.87 -2.00 -8.01
N LEU A 126 -13.83 -1.69 -8.90
CA LEU A 126 -15.06 -0.97 -8.55
C LEU A 126 -16.19 -1.93 -8.13
N TYR A 127 -16.20 -3.13 -8.70
CA TYR A 127 -17.21 -4.17 -8.45
C TYR A 127 -16.52 -5.50 -8.10
N PRO A 128 -15.79 -5.58 -6.97
CA PRO A 128 -15.14 -6.82 -6.57
C PRO A 128 -16.15 -7.83 -6.02
N ASP A 129 -15.95 -9.13 -6.29
CA ASP A 129 -16.74 -10.19 -5.64
C ASP A 129 -16.58 -10.19 -4.11
N ARG A 130 -15.38 -9.83 -3.64
CA ARG A 130 -15.05 -9.67 -2.22
C ARG A 130 -13.80 -8.82 -2.03
N ILE A 131 -13.70 -8.20 -0.86
CA ILE A 131 -12.49 -7.49 -0.41
C ILE A 131 -11.95 -8.24 0.81
N VAL A 132 -10.71 -8.73 0.71
CA VAL A 132 -10.05 -9.45 1.80
C VAL A 132 -9.13 -8.48 2.54
N VAL A 133 -9.31 -8.38 3.86
CA VAL A 133 -8.45 -7.57 4.74
C VAL A 133 -7.99 -8.45 5.90
N GLY A 134 -6.67 -8.49 6.14
CA GLY A 134 -6.07 -9.16 7.28
C GLY A 134 -5.14 -8.21 8.04
N ALA A 135 -5.40 -7.98 9.32
CA ALA A 135 -4.54 -7.20 10.20
C ALA A 135 -4.70 -7.68 11.65
N THR A 136 -3.68 -7.46 12.48
CA THR A 136 -3.75 -7.76 13.91
C THR A 136 -4.25 -6.59 14.74
N GLN A 137 -4.10 -5.35 14.26
CA GLN A 137 -4.56 -4.16 14.95
C GLN A 137 -5.99 -3.80 14.51
N ALA A 138 -6.93 -3.70 15.46
CA ALA A 138 -8.32 -3.32 15.19
C ALA A 138 -8.42 -2.00 14.41
N ARG A 139 -7.60 -0.99 14.76
CA ARG A 139 -7.56 0.30 14.05
C ARG A 139 -7.31 0.16 12.54
N ALA A 140 -6.50 -0.82 12.14
CA ALA A 140 -6.20 -1.04 10.72
C ALA A 140 -7.41 -1.61 9.98
N ILE A 141 -8.15 -2.51 10.64
CA ILE A 141 -9.41 -3.04 10.14
C ILE A 141 -10.43 -1.91 9.99
N ASP A 142 -10.61 -1.08 11.01
CA ASP A 142 -11.60 0.01 11.00
C ASP A 142 -11.29 1.05 9.90
N VAL A 143 -10.02 1.44 9.76
CA VAL A 143 -9.59 2.37 8.71
C VAL A 143 -9.86 1.80 7.32
N LEU A 144 -9.53 0.53 7.08
CA LEU A 144 -9.75 -0.10 5.77
C LEU A 144 -11.24 -0.39 5.50
N ALA A 145 -12.02 -0.74 6.51
CA ALA A 145 -13.46 -0.90 6.40
C ALA A 145 -14.12 0.43 5.98
N ASN A 146 -13.75 1.54 6.62
CA ASN A 146 -14.21 2.87 6.24
C ASN A 146 -13.76 3.26 4.83
N LEU A 147 -12.51 2.94 4.45
CA LEU A 147 -11.99 3.18 3.11
C LEU A 147 -12.80 2.45 2.03
N TYR A 148 -13.16 1.19 2.27
CA TYR A 148 -13.89 0.35 1.30
C TYR A 148 -15.41 0.50 1.37
N ARG A 149 -15.96 1.16 2.40
CA ARG A 149 -17.41 1.34 2.58
C ARG A 149 -18.13 1.83 1.31
N PRO A 150 -17.63 2.83 0.57
CA PRO A 150 -18.28 3.27 -0.66
C PRO A 150 -18.31 2.20 -1.74
N THR A 151 -17.22 1.44 -1.92
CA THR A 151 -17.12 0.37 -2.91
C THR A 151 -18.08 -0.77 -2.60
N VAL A 152 -18.14 -1.21 -1.34
CA VAL A 152 -19.06 -2.29 -0.93
C VAL A 152 -20.53 -1.84 -1.05
N SER A 153 -20.82 -0.58 -0.75
CA SER A 153 -22.18 -0.04 -0.90
C SER A 153 -22.61 0.05 -2.38
N LEU A 154 -21.69 0.35 -3.29
CA LEU A 154 -21.93 0.42 -4.73
C LEU A 154 -22.14 -0.95 -5.36
N ALA A 155 -21.51 -2.01 -4.85
CA ALA A 155 -21.67 -3.38 -5.36
C ALA A 155 -23.06 -3.99 -5.08
N HIS A 156 -23.85 -3.37 -4.21
CA HIS A 156 -25.21 -3.80 -3.85
C HIS A 156 -26.32 -2.85 -4.32
N ALA A 157 -25.97 -1.84 -5.14
CA ALA A 157 -26.90 -0.89 -5.74
C ALA A 157 -27.17 -1.25 -7.21
#